data_AF-A0A9X5B693-F1
#
_entry.id   AF-A0A9X5B693-F1
#
_cell.length_a   1.000
_cell.length_b   1.000
_cell.length_c   1.000
_cell.angle_alpha   90.00
_cell.angle_beta   90.00
_cell.angle_gamma   90.00
#
_symmetry.space_group_name_H-M   'P 1'
#
loop_
_entity.id
_entity.type
_entity.pdbx_description
1 polymer ?
#
loop_
_entity_poly.entity_id
_entity_poly.type
_entity_poly.pdbx_seq_one_letter_code
_entity_poly.pdbx_strand_id
1 'polypeptide(L)'
;MADWVGLPRSVLRPPVWPQNGNPMHLILGLVLTVLLFLLLRQWARLDPAEKRKGLFWGVAVAVGALCTLLVVTGRLHVIGGLLAALVPFAHRGWRAFQLWLLWRRIRNAGGGADSGQEYDSGQQAPPSSGRMDPEQARDVLNLPVDAGRDEIVKAHRRLIQKVHPDHGGSDELAARVNEAKEVLLKTLR
;
A
#
# COMPACT_ATOMS: atom_id res chain seq x y z
N MET A 1 -9.30 -81.15 -24.37
CA MET A 1 -8.14 -80.23 -24.36
C MET A 1 -8.31 -79.34 -25.57
N ALA A 2 -8.78 -78.10 -25.37
CA ALA A 2 -9.05 -77.15 -26.45
C ALA A 2 -7.91 -76.13 -26.50
N ASP A 3 -7.37 -75.94 -27.70
CA ASP A 3 -6.21 -75.11 -27.98
C ASP A 3 -6.61 -73.63 -27.98
N TRP A 4 -6.37 -72.95 -26.85
CA TRP A 4 -6.61 -71.50 -26.67
C TRP A 4 -5.48 -70.62 -27.24
N VAL A 5 -4.65 -71.12 -28.17
CA VAL A 5 -3.42 -70.46 -28.61
C VAL A 5 -3.55 -70.01 -30.08
N GLY A 6 -4.32 -68.94 -30.30
CA GLY A 6 -4.51 -68.39 -31.66
C GLY A 6 -4.71 -66.89 -31.76
N LEU A 7 -4.67 -66.14 -30.64
CA LEU A 7 -4.83 -64.68 -30.69
C LEU A 7 -3.47 -63.98 -30.81
N PRO A 8 -3.30 -63.04 -31.76
CA PRO A 8 -2.05 -62.28 -31.89
C PRO A 8 -1.80 -61.49 -30.60
N ARG A 9 -0.59 -61.62 -30.04
CA ARG A 9 -0.16 -60.99 -28.77
C ARG A 9 -0.29 -59.45 -28.75
N SER A 10 -0.60 -58.82 -29.88
CA SER A 10 -0.87 -57.39 -29.99
C SER A 10 -2.20 -56.95 -29.36
N VAL A 11 -3.15 -57.87 -29.13
CA VAL A 11 -4.49 -57.55 -28.60
C VAL A 11 -4.50 -57.43 -27.06
N LEU A 12 -3.50 -57.97 -26.37
CA LEU A 12 -3.41 -57.97 -24.89
C LEU A 12 -2.52 -56.86 -24.33
N ARG A 13 -2.40 -55.70 -25.00
CA ARG A 13 -1.75 -54.54 -24.37
C ARG A 13 -2.78 -53.81 -23.50
N PRO A 14 -2.60 -53.74 -22.17
CA PRO A 14 -3.48 -52.92 -21.35
C PRO A 14 -3.40 -51.46 -21.82
N PRO A 15 -4.49 -50.69 -21.73
CA PRO A 15 -4.48 -49.28 -22.08
C PRO A 15 -3.44 -48.55 -21.22
N VAL A 16 -2.44 -47.94 -21.88
CA VAL A 16 -1.40 -47.14 -21.22
C VAL A 16 -2.04 -45.79 -20.89
N TRP A 17 -2.50 -45.62 -19.65
CA TRP A 17 -3.00 -44.34 -19.19
C TRP A 17 -1.82 -43.35 -19.15
N PRO A 18 -1.96 -42.14 -19.71
CA PRO A 18 -0.90 -41.14 -19.69
C PRO A 18 -0.59 -40.77 -18.22
N GLN A 19 0.58 -41.19 -17.74
CA GLN A 19 1.02 -41.01 -16.35
C GLN A 19 1.72 -39.65 -16.13
N ASN A 20 1.53 -38.69 -17.05
CA ASN A 20 2.36 -37.49 -17.19
C ASN A 20 1.66 -36.22 -16.68
N GLY A 21 0.64 -36.33 -15.85
CA GLY A 21 0.09 -35.22 -15.09
C GLY A 21 0.41 -35.44 -13.63
N ASN A 22 1.31 -34.66 -13.03
CA ASN A 22 1.51 -34.74 -11.58
C ASN A 22 0.17 -34.37 -10.92
N PRO A 23 -0.48 -35.26 -10.17
CA PRO A 23 -1.82 -35.00 -9.63
C PRO A 23 -1.86 -33.77 -8.71
N MET A 24 -0.69 -33.34 -8.24
CA MET A 24 -0.51 -32.12 -7.46
C MET A 24 -1.03 -30.85 -8.15
N HIS A 25 -0.91 -30.70 -9.47
CA HIS A 25 -1.46 -29.51 -10.14
C HIS A 25 -2.99 -29.52 -10.24
N LEU A 26 -3.61 -30.71 -10.28
CA LEU A 26 -5.07 -30.85 -10.25
C LEU A 26 -5.61 -30.46 -8.87
N ILE A 27 -4.94 -30.88 -7.80
CA ILE A 27 -5.28 -30.51 -6.43
C ILE A 27 -5.07 -29.01 -6.21
N LEU A 28 -3.94 -28.46 -6.67
CA LEU A 28 -3.64 -27.03 -6.54
C LEU A 28 -4.65 -26.18 -7.33
N GLY A 29 -5.01 -26.61 -8.55
CA GLY A 29 -6.04 -25.97 -9.36
C GLY A 29 -7.40 -25.97 -8.68
N LEU A 30 -7.83 -27.12 -8.15
CA LEU A 30 -9.10 -27.26 -7.43
C LEU A 30 -9.14 -26.36 -6.18
N VAL A 31 -8.08 -26.36 -5.38
CA VAL A 31 -7.98 -25.52 -4.17
C VAL A 31 -8.06 -24.04 -4.54
N LEU A 32 -7.39 -23.59 -5.60
CA LEU A 32 -7.44 -22.21 -6.05
C LEU A 32 -8.82 -21.82 -6.59
N THR A 33 -9.49 -22.71 -7.33
CA THR A 33 -10.86 -22.50 -7.80
C THR A 33 -11.82 -22.36 -6.63
N VAL A 34 -11.70 -23.21 -5.61
CA VAL A 34 -12.50 -23.10 -4.38
C VAL A 34 -12.20 -21.79 -3.65
N LEU A 35 -10.93 -21.39 -3.55
CA LEU A 35 -10.53 -20.13 -2.92
C LEU A 35 -11.10 -18.91 -3.66
N LEU A 36 -11.03 -18.89 -5.00
CA LEU A 36 -11.62 -17.85 -5.84
C LEU A 36 -13.14 -17.81 -5.69
N PHE A 37 -13.79 -18.98 -5.66
CA PHE A 37 -15.23 -19.08 -5.43
C PHE A 37 -15.63 -18.55 -4.05
N LEU A 38 -14.86 -18.84 -2.99
CA LEU A 38 -15.11 -18.32 -1.66
C LEU A 38 -14.91 -16.80 -1.58
N LEU A 39 -13.87 -16.26 -2.24
CA LEU A 39 -13.63 -14.82 -2.39
C LEU A 39 -14.80 -14.13 -3.08
N LEU A 40 -15.28 -14.67 -4.21
CA LEU A 40 -16.45 -14.18 -4.94
C LEU A 40 -17.72 -14.26 -4.09
N ARG A 41 -17.90 -15.37 -3.37
CA ARG A 41 -19.07 -15.58 -2.49
C ARG A 41 -19.08 -14.62 -1.30
N GLN A 42 -17.92 -14.31 -0.74
CA GLN A 42 -17.79 -13.32 0.33
C GLN A 42 -18.04 -11.91 -0.21
N TRP A 43 -17.62 -11.66 -1.45
CA TRP A 43 -17.90 -10.42 -2.17
C TRP A 43 -19.37 -10.18 -2.49
N ALA A 44 -20.11 -11.23 -2.82
CA ALA A 44 -21.55 -11.16 -3.06
C ALA A 44 -22.35 -10.73 -1.81
N ARG A 45 -21.78 -10.88 -0.61
CA ARG A 45 -22.40 -10.48 0.67
C ARG A 45 -22.09 -9.04 1.09
N LEU A 46 -21.20 -8.34 0.39
CA LEU A 46 -20.86 -6.94 0.70
C LEU A 46 -21.88 -5.99 0.05
N ASP A 47 -22.34 -5.01 0.82
CA ASP A 47 -23.39 -4.03 0.47
C ASP A 47 -23.11 -3.32 -0.87
N PRO A 48 -24.13 -3.13 -1.74
CA PRO A 48 -23.97 -2.55 -3.07
C PRO A 48 -23.53 -1.08 -3.08
N ALA A 49 -23.57 -0.38 -1.95
CA ALA A 49 -23.12 1.01 -1.82
C ALA A 49 -21.59 1.16 -1.93
N GLU A 50 -20.78 0.17 -1.54
CA GLU A 50 -19.31 0.20 -1.72
C GLU A 50 -18.85 -0.28 -3.10
N LYS A 51 -19.72 -0.96 -3.86
CA LYS A 51 -19.43 -1.49 -5.20
C LYS A 51 -19.13 -0.39 -6.23
N ARG A 52 -19.51 0.88 -5.98
CA ARG A 52 -19.19 2.02 -6.85
C ARG A 52 -17.73 2.46 -6.81
N LYS A 53 -16.96 2.07 -5.79
CA LYS A 53 -15.48 2.13 -5.78
C LYS A 53 -14.85 0.87 -6.40
N GLY A 54 -15.66 0.01 -7.02
CA GLY A 54 -15.39 -1.40 -7.35
C GLY A 54 -14.53 -1.69 -8.58
N LEU A 55 -13.85 -0.70 -9.16
CA LEU A 55 -12.83 -0.99 -10.18
C LEU A 55 -11.64 -1.73 -9.57
N PHE A 56 -11.19 -1.30 -8.38
CA PHE A 56 -10.05 -1.92 -7.70
C PHE A 56 -10.31 -3.39 -7.36
N TRP A 57 -11.50 -3.70 -6.86
CA TRP A 57 -11.87 -5.06 -6.52
C TRP A 57 -12.24 -5.91 -7.73
N GLY A 58 -12.82 -5.33 -8.78
CA GLY A 58 -12.98 -6.00 -10.07
C GLY A 58 -11.62 -6.41 -10.66
N VAL A 59 -10.61 -5.55 -10.56
CA VAL A 59 -9.22 -5.85 -10.93
C VAL A 59 -8.65 -6.97 -10.06
N ALA A 60 -8.86 -6.94 -8.73
CA ALA A 60 -8.37 -7.99 -7.83
C ALA A 60 -8.95 -9.38 -8.19
N VAL A 61 -10.25 -9.45 -8.49
CA VAL A 61 -10.92 -10.69 -8.92
C VAL A 61 -10.41 -11.16 -10.28
N ALA A 62 -10.27 -10.24 -11.24
CA ALA A 62 -9.75 -10.55 -12.57
C ALA A 62 -8.31 -11.07 -12.53
N VAL A 63 -7.47 -10.47 -11.68
CA VAL A 63 -6.09 -10.92 -11.43
C VAL A 63 -6.09 -12.31 -10.79
N GLY A 64 -6.95 -12.57 -9.80
CA GLY A 64 -7.09 -13.90 -9.19
C GLY A 64 -7.50 -14.97 -10.21
N ALA A 65 -8.46 -14.68 -11.08
CA ALA A 65 -8.90 -15.57 -12.14
C ALA A 65 -7.78 -15.83 -13.17
N LEU A 66 -7.05 -14.78 -13.57
CA LEU A 66 -5.91 -14.88 -14.48
C LEU A 66 -4.78 -15.73 -13.88
N CYS A 67 -4.43 -15.52 -12.61
CA CYS A 67 -3.46 -16.34 -11.90
C CYS A 67 -3.87 -17.81 -11.87
N THR A 68 -5.15 -18.10 -11.62
CA THR A 68 -5.69 -19.46 -11.65
C THR A 68 -5.51 -20.11 -13.02
N LEU A 69 -5.82 -19.38 -14.09
CA LEU A 69 -5.67 -19.85 -15.47
C LEU A 69 -4.19 -20.11 -15.83
N LEU A 70 -3.26 -19.26 -15.40
CA LEU A 70 -1.82 -19.44 -15.64
C LEU A 70 -1.25 -20.66 -14.90
N VAL A 71 -1.75 -20.96 -13.70
CA VAL A 71 -1.37 -22.16 -12.94
C VAL A 71 -1.88 -23.42 -13.64
N VAL A 72 -3.14 -23.42 -14.09
CA VAL A 72 -3.75 -24.57 -14.80
C VAL A 72 -3.08 -24.84 -16.16
N THR A 73 -2.60 -23.80 -16.85
CA THR A 73 -1.92 -23.93 -18.15
C THR A 73 -0.43 -24.31 -18.04
N GLY A 74 0.09 -24.58 -16.84
CA GLY A 74 1.46 -25.05 -16.62
C GLY A 74 2.55 -23.97 -16.81
N ARG A 75 2.18 -22.70 -16.94
CA ARG A 75 3.09 -21.56 -17.15
C ARG A 75 3.47 -20.86 -15.84
N LEU A 76 3.73 -21.64 -14.78
CA LEU A 76 4.12 -21.15 -13.45
C LEU A 76 5.32 -20.17 -13.45
N HIS A 77 6.26 -20.34 -14.37
CA HIS A 77 7.44 -19.47 -14.50
C HIS A 77 7.12 -18.04 -14.96
N VAL A 78 6.02 -17.85 -15.70
CA VAL A 78 5.57 -16.53 -16.15
C VAL A 78 5.09 -15.69 -14.96
N ILE A 79 4.51 -16.33 -13.94
CA ILE A 79 4.06 -15.67 -12.71
C ILE A 79 5.26 -15.14 -11.93
N GLY A 80 6.33 -15.93 -11.81
CA GLY A 80 7.57 -15.50 -11.16
C GLY A 80 8.23 -14.31 -11.87
N GLY A 81 8.28 -14.34 -13.21
CA GLY A 81 8.79 -13.23 -14.01
C GLY A 81 7.94 -11.96 -13.91
N LEU A 82 6.61 -12.09 -13.91
CA LEU A 82 5.70 -10.95 -13.80
C LEU A 82 5.74 -10.31 -12.40
N LEU A 83 5.81 -11.12 -11.34
CA LEU A 83 6.00 -10.65 -9.97
C LEU A 83 7.33 -9.92 -9.81
N ALA A 84 8.42 -10.48 -10.34
CA ALA A 84 9.74 -9.84 -10.32
C ALA A 84 9.76 -8.51 -11.10
N ALA A 85 9.07 -8.44 -12.24
CA ALA A 85 8.93 -7.21 -13.03
C ALA A 85 8.10 -6.13 -12.31
N LEU A 86 7.18 -6.52 -11.42
CA LEU A 86 6.37 -5.61 -10.61
C LEU A 86 7.13 -5.04 -9.39
N VAL A 87 8.17 -5.72 -8.89
CA VAL A 87 9.00 -5.26 -7.75
C VAL A 87 9.55 -3.83 -7.92
N PRO A 88 10.22 -3.46 -9.03
CA PRO A 88 10.73 -2.09 -9.19
C PRO A 88 9.62 -1.04 -9.29
N PHE A 89 8.43 -1.43 -9.77
CA PHE A 89 7.28 -0.53 -9.89
C PHE A 89 6.58 -0.34 -8.54
N ALA A 90 6.48 -1.39 -7.72
CA ALA A 90 6.01 -1.31 -6.34
C ALA A 90 6.95 -0.46 -5.47
N HIS A 91 8.26 -0.62 -5.62
CA HIS A 91 9.24 0.20 -4.90
C HIS A 91 9.21 1.68 -5.34
N ARG A 92 8.96 1.95 -6.63
CA ARG A 92 8.80 3.31 -7.16
C ARG A 92 7.46 3.93 -6.75
N GLY A 93 6.40 3.13 -6.69
CA GLY A 93 5.09 3.49 -6.15
C GLY A 93 5.14 3.79 -4.65
N TRP A 94 5.96 3.08 -3.88
CA TRP A 94 6.15 3.34 -2.44
C TRP A 94 6.74 4.73 -2.17
N ARG A 95 7.71 5.16 -2.99
CA ARG A 95 8.28 6.52 -2.88
C ARG A 95 7.29 7.60 -3.27
N ALA A 96 6.51 7.38 -4.33
CA ALA A 96 5.43 8.28 -4.72
C ALA A 96 4.32 8.31 -3.66
N PHE A 97 4.03 7.17 -3.01
CA PHE A 97 3.07 7.06 -1.92
C PHE A 97 3.54 7.80 -0.66
N GLN A 98 4.83 7.77 -0.33
CA GLN A 98 5.39 8.59 0.76
C GLN A 98 5.30 10.09 0.47
N LEU A 99 5.56 10.51 -0.77
CA LEU A 99 5.39 11.91 -1.19
C LEU A 99 3.90 12.31 -1.23
N TRP A 100 3.02 11.40 -1.63
CA TRP A 100 1.57 11.60 -1.62
C TRP A 100 1.02 11.68 -0.20
N LEU A 101 1.51 10.87 0.75
CA LEU A 101 1.17 10.96 2.17
C LEU A 101 1.61 12.30 2.77
N LEU A 102 2.77 12.81 2.36
CA LEU A 102 3.26 14.13 2.74
C LEU A 102 2.37 15.25 2.16
N TRP A 103 2.03 15.17 0.87
CA TRP A 103 1.07 16.06 0.21
C TRP A 103 -0.34 15.99 0.83
N ARG A 104 -0.78 14.82 1.30
CA ARG A 104 -2.07 14.63 1.99
C ARG A 104 -2.09 15.31 3.35
N ARG A 105 -0.98 15.31 4.09
CA ARG A 105 -0.86 16.07 5.34
C ARG A 105 -0.91 17.58 5.08
N ILE A 106 -0.26 18.06 4.02
CA ILE A 106 -0.32 19.49 3.63
C ILE A 106 -1.73 19.88 3.19
N ARG A 107 -2.42 19.05 2.41
CA ARG A 107 -3.78 19.32 1.93
C ARG A 107 -4.82 19.25 3.05
N ASN A 108 -4.70 18.31 3.99
CA ASN A 108 -5.59 18.23 5.14
C ASN A 108 -5.30 19.33 6.18
N ALA A 109 -4.07 19.86 6.24
CA ALA A 109 -3.75 21.05 7.03
C ALA A 109 -4.24 22.37 6.39
N GLY A 110 -4.72 22.33 5.13
CA GLY A 110 -5.28 23.48 4.41
C GLY A 110 -6.78 23.39 4.10
N GLY A 111 -7.48 22.38 4.66
CA GLY A 111 -8.88 22.09 4.37
C GLY A 111 -9.67 21.80 5.63
N GLY A 112 -9.66 22.73 6.60
CA GLY A 112 -10.56 22.70 7.74
C GLY A 112 -11.91 23.32 7.36
N ALA A 113 -12.87 22.49 7.01
CA ALA A 113 -14.29 22.82 7.09
C ALA A 113 -15.00 21.69 7.84
N ASP A 114 -15.22 21.96 9.13
CA ASP A 114 -16.34 21.58 9.97
C ASP A 114 -17.01 20.20 9.77
N SER A 115 -16.84 19.30 10.74
CA SER A 115 -17.97 18.57 11.35
C SER A 115 -17.52 17.74 12.56
N GLY A 116 -17.91 18.25 13.73
CA GLY A 116 -18.26 17.55 14.98
C GLY A 116 -17.58 16.23 15.34
N GLN A 117 -16.77 16.26 16.40
CA GLN A 117 -16.84 15.21 17.41
C GLN A 117 -16.47 15.75 18.79
N GLU A 118 -17.49 15.78 19.62
CA GLU A 118 -17.52 16.09 21.04
C GLU A 118 -16.79 15.00 21.82
N TYR A 119 -15.63 15.32 22.41
CA TYR A 119 -15.08 14.57 23.53
C TYR A 119 -14.52 15.54 24.58
N ASP A 120 -15.05 15.33 25.77
CA ASP A 120 -14.92 16.04 27.03
C ASP A 120 -13.53 15.89 27.68
N SER A 121 -13.24 16.84 28.58
CA SER A 121 -12.30 16.82 29.70
C SER A 121 -10.81 17.16 29.47
N GLY A 122 -10.39 18.29 30.08
CA GLY A 122 -9.10 18.36 30.78
C GLY A 122 -8.08 19.41 30.32
N GLN A 123 -8.23 20.64 30.81
CA GLN A 123 -7.13 21.56 31.14
C GLN A 123 -6.11 21.94 30.04
N GLN A 124 -6.37 23.01 29.27
CA GLN A 124 -5.30 23.89 28.76
C GLN A 124 -5.86 25.25 28.30
N ALA A 125 -5.04 26.28 28.51
CA ALA A 125 -5.29 27.72 28.37
C ALA A 125 -5.94 28.14 27.02
N PRO A 126 -6.59 29.33 26.96
CA PRO A 126 -7.36 29.77 25.80
C PRO A 126 -6.57 29.72 24.48
N PRO A 127 -7.24 29.44 23.34
CA PRO A 127 -6.60 29.40 22.04
C PRO A 127 -6.05 30.79 21.70
N SER A 128 -4.73 30.97 21.82
CA SER A 128 -4.06 32.11 21.21
C SER A 128 -4.11 31.95 19.69
N SER A 129 -5.16 32.49 19.11
CA SER A 129 -5.33 32.69 17.68
C SER A 129 -4.09 33.40 17.10
N GLY A 130 -3.27 32.65 16.37
CA GLY A 130 -2.22 33.19 15.51
C GLY A 130 -0.76 32.90 15.88
N ARG A 131 -0.46 32.01 16.84
CA ARG A 131 0.91 31.52 17.07
C ARG A 131 0.99 30.01 16.93
N MET A 132 1.97 29.55 16.16
CA MET A 132 2.31 28.13 16.03
C MET A 132 2.56 27.49 17.41
N ASP A 133 1.92 26.35 17.65
CA ASP A 133 2.11 25.57 18.87
C ASP A 133 3.52 24.93 18.92
N PRO A 134 4.16 24.75 20.10
CA PRO A 134 5.49 24.13 20.19
C PRO A 134 5.56 22.72 19.60
N GLU A 135 4.50 21.92 19.68
CA GLU A 135 4.46 20.60 19.04
C GLU A 135 4.42 20.73 17.52
N GLN A 136 3.60 21.65 17.00
CA GLN A 136 3.55 21.95 15.57
C GLN A 136 4.89 22.48 15.05
N ALA A 137 5.59 23.28 15.85
CA ALA A 137 6.92 23.80 15.52
C ALA A 137 7.97 22.68 15.42
N ARG A 138 7.91 21.68 16.31
CA ARG A 138 8.75 20.47 16.23
C ARG A 138 8.44 19.68 14.96
N ASP A 139 7.17 19.53 14.60
CA ASP A 139 6.74 18.83 13.39
C ASP A 139 7.23 19.54 12.12
N VAL A 140 7.13 20.88 12.06
CA VAL A 140 7.61 21.69 10.93
C VAL A 140 9.12 21.54 10.74
N LEU A 141 9.90 21.51 11.82
CA LEU A 141 11.35 21.32 11.77
C LEU A 141 11.77 19.83 11.75
N ASN A 142 10.81 18.91 11.87
CA ASN A 142 11.01 17.46 11.98
C ASN A 142 12.02 17.08 13.07
N LEU A 143 11.77 17.54 14.28
CA LEU A 143 12.61 17.33 15.46
C LEU A 143 11.87 16.52 16.53
N PRO A 144 12.59 15.68 17.31
CA PRO A 144 11.99 14.98 18.44
C PRO A 144 11.75 15.92 19.63
N VAL A 145 10.97 15.46 20.61
CA VAL A 145 10.54 16.26 21.78
C VAL A 145 11.70 16.77 22.64
N ASP A 146 12.79 16.00 22.67
CA ASP A 146 14.02 16.19 23.43
C ASP A 146 15.09 16.99 22.67
N ALA A 147 14.77 17.52 21.49
CA ALA A 147 15.73 18.21 20.65
C ALA A 147 16.32 19.45 21.32
N GLY A 148 17.65 19.54 21.31
CA GLY A 148 18.40 20.64 21.91
C GLY A 148 18.43 21.90 21.03
N ARG A 149 18.88 23.01 21.61
CA ARG A 149 19.02 24.30 20.91
C ARG A 149 19.84 24.21 19.62
N ASP A 150 20.95 23.49 19.63
CA ASP A 150 21.82 23.32 18.47
C ASP A 150 21.15 22.53 17.35
N GLU A 151 20.34 21.54 17.69
CA GLU A 151 19.60 20.72 16.73
C GLU A 151 18.50 21.54 16.04
N ILE A 152 17.80 22.39 16.80
CA ILE A 152 16.82 23.34 16.27
C ILE A 152 17.44 24.27 15.22
N VAL A 153 18.58 24.88 15.55
CA VAL A 153 19.28 25.79 14.62
C VAL A 153 19.77 25.05 13.37
N LYS A 154 20.28 23.83 13.53
CA LYS A 154 20.77 23.01 12.42
C LYS A 154 19.63 22.57 11.50
N ALA A 155 18.49 22.16 12.05
CA ALA A 155 17.30 21.78 11.29
C ALA A 155 16.73 22.98 10.54
N HIS A 156 16.58 24.12 11.21
CA HIS A 156 16.15 25.38 10.61
C HIS A 156 17.02 25.78 9.40
N ARG A 157 18.34 25.79 9.56
CA ARG A 157 19.27 26.14 8.48
C ARG A 157 19.15 25.20 7.28
N ARG A 158 18.97 23.90 7.51
CA ARG A 158 18.80 22.91 6.43
C ARG A 158 17.47 23.07 5.70
N LEU A 159 16.42 23.43 6.43
CA LEU A 159 15.08 23.56 5.87
C LEU A 159 14.92 24.88 5.12
N ILE A 160 15.42 25.99 5.67
CA ILE A 160 15.36 27.31 5.02
C ILE A 160 16.10 27.32 3.69
N GLN A 161 17.26 26.64 3.59
CA GLN A 161 17.99 26.49 2.32
C GLN A 161 17.17 25.81 1.22
N LYS A 162 16.18 24.98 1.59
CA LYS A 162 15.32 24.26 0.65
C LYS A 162 14.03 25.02 0.33
N VAL A 163 13.51 25.82 1.27
CA VAL A 163 12.22 26.51 1.13
C VAL A 163 12.36 28.01 0.80
N HIS A 164 13.59 28.54 0.74
CA HIS A 164 13.81 29.94 0.40
C HIS A 164 13.30 30.27 -1.01
N PRO A 165 12.63 31.42 -1.22
CA PRO A 165 12.14 31.84 -2.54
C PRO A 165 13.25 31.88 -3.60
N ASP A 166 14.46 32.28 -3.24
CA ASP A 166 15.63 32.32 -4.14
C ASP A 166 16.06 30.95 -4.70
N HIS A 167 15.58 29.85 -4.11
CA HIS A 167 15.87 28.49 -4.55
C HIS A 167 14.62 27.75 -5.04
N GLY A 168 13.54 28.47 -5.36
CA GLY A 168 12.29 27.91 -5.87
C GLY A 168 11.31 27.48 -4.79
N GLY A 169 11.50 27.89 -3.54
CA GLY A 169 10.52 27.73 -2.46
C GLY A 169 9.48 28.86 -2.43
N SER A 170 8.65 28.91 -1.39
CA SER A 170 7.64 29.96 -1.21
C SER A 170 7.89 30.77 0.06
N ASP A 171 7.59 32.07 -0.02
CA ASP A 171 7.75 33.01 1.10
C ASP A 171 6.94 32.57 2.34
N GLU A 172 5.71 32.07 2.12
CA GLU A 172 4.87 31.54 3.18
C GLU A 172 5.49 30.34 3.90
N LEU A 173 6.16 29.44 3.17
CA LEU A 173 6.83 28.28 3.78
C LEU A 173 8.08 28.72 4.56
N ALA A 174 8.83 29.68 4.04
CA ALA A 174 9.97 30.25 4.73
C ALA A 174 9.54 30.94 6.05
N ALA A 175 8.46 31.71 6.01
CA ALA A 175 7.87 32.34 7.19
C ALA A 175 7.46 31.32 8.25
N ARG A 176 6.78 30.23 7.83
CA ARG A 176 6.37 29.14 8.73
C ARG A 176 7.55 28.44 9.41
N VAL A 177 8.66 28.25 8.69
CA VAL A 177 9.90 27.65 9.23
C VAL A 177 10.60 28.59 10.21
N ASN A 178 10.56 29.90 9.98
CA ASN A 178 11.10 30.89 10.91
C ASN A 178 10.28 30.95 12.21
N GLU A 179 8.95 30.96 12.09
CA GLU A 179 8.03 30.92 13.23
C GLU A 179 8.28 29.69 14.11
N ALA A 180 8.42 28.51 13.50
CA ALA A 180 8.73 27.27 14.23
C ALA A 180 10.01 27.38 15.06
N LYS A 181 11.08 27.93 14.50
CA LYS A 181 12.34 28.15 15.23
C LYS A 181 12.14 29.07 16.43
N GLU A 182 11.42 30.18 16.25
CA GLU A 182 11.21 31.16 17.33
C GLU A 182 10.43 30.56 18.49
N VAL A 183 9.38 29.78 18.20
CA VAL A 183 8.58 29.09 19.22
C VAL A 183 9.45 28.12 20.03
N LEU A 184 10.22 27.25 19.37
CA LEU A 184 11.05 26.26 20.09
C LEU A 184 12.16 26.90 20.90
N LEU A 185 12.80 27.96 20.38
CA LEU A 185 13.81 28.69 21.13
C LEU A 185 13.23 29.44 22.33
N LYS A 186 11.97 29.88 22.25
CA LYS A 186 11.26 30.50 23.38
C LYS A 186 10.92 29.47 24.45
N THR A 187 10.57 28.24 24.07
CA THR A 187 10.30 27.16 25.03
C THR A 187 11.57 26.68 25.76
N LEU A 188 12.74 26.83 25.15
CA LEU A 188 14.04 26.45 25.76
C LEU A 188 14.68 27.54 26.63
N ARG A 189 14.05 28.70 26.77
CA ARG A 189 14.56 29.85 27.54
C ARG A 189 14.04 29.82 28.96
#